data_AF-A0A418AHG6-F1
#
_entry.id   AF-A0A418AHG6-F1
#
_cell.length_a   1.000
_cell.length_b   1.000
_cell.length_c   1.000
_cell.angle_alpha   90.00
_cell.angle_beta   90.00
_cell.angle_gamma   90.00
#
_symmetry.space_group_name_H-M   'P 1'
#
loop_
_entity.id
_entity.type
_entity.pdbx_description
1 polymer ?
#
loop_
_entity_poly.entity_id
_entity_poly.type
_entity_poly.pdbx_seq_one_letter_code
_entity_poly.pdbx_strand_id
1 'polypeptide(L)'
;MDDRIDQFWEAAKAIALPAGPKNKWKQEVSKLRRVLHRNQNLRLSELPQQRLVDTIRIYTSHFAAEDETLLLVKDALAMPFGVFGTKHKKTLLKMHEQLLGLSEHQADDGPVPVAIWYSCVSMDGDGYLSLLNDETGDMLETIQVVKKTPEWRTIKKHVDEGMIRVKVVEGNVVDVEVDGNDEL
;
A
#
# COMPACT_ATOMS: atom_id res chain seq x y z
N MET A 1 -10.46 -10.19 33.33
CA MET A 1 -9.82 -10.28 31.99
C MET A 1 -10.54 -9.34 31.05
N ASP A 2 -11.86 -9.39 31.04
CA ASP A 2 -12.75 -8.56 30.25
C ASP A 2 -12.45 -7.06 30.43
N ASP A 3 -12.28 -6.57 31.67
CA ASP A 3 -11.87 -5.16 31.92
C ASP A 3 -10.54 -4.79 31.26
N ARG A 4 -9.62 -5.75 31.16
CA ARG A 4 -8.31 -5.54 30.53
C ARG A 4 -8.42 -5.53 29.01
N ILE A 5 -9.32 -6.34 28.44
CA ILE A 5 -9.67 -6.30 27.02
C ILE A 5 -10.29 -4.94 26.68
N ASP A 6 -11.17 -4.43 27.56
CA ASP A 6 -11.81 -3.13 27.39
C ASP A 6 -10.79 -1.98 27.43
N GLN A 7 -9.82 -2.05 28.32
CA GLN A 7 -8.71 -1.09 28.35
C GLN A 7 -7.91 -1.09 27.04
N PHE A 8 -7.61 -2.26 26.47
CA PHE A 8 -6.93 -2.33 25.17
C PHE A 8 -7.79 -1.75 24.05
N TRP A 9 -9.09 -2.02 24.07
CA TRP A 9 -10.03 -1.50 23.08
C TRP A 9 -10.16 0.02 23.12
N GLU A 10 -10.31 0.60 24.31
CA GLU A 10 -10.37 2.05 24.47
C GLU A 10 -9.01 2.71 24.15
N ALA A 11 -7.89 2.08 24.52
CA ALA A 11 -6.56 2.56 24.13
C ALA A 11 -6.37 2.55 22.61
N ALA A 12 -6.80 1.50 21.92
CA ALA A 12 -6.76 1.43 20.47
C ALA A 12 -7.62 2.51 19.82
N LYS A 13 -8.85 2.72 20.30
CA LYS A 13 -9.72 3.82 19.84
C LYS A 13 -9.08 5.19 20.05
N ALA A 14 -8.43 5.41 21.19
CA ALA A 14 -7.72 6.67 21.45
C ALA A 14 -6.54 6.89 20.48
N ILE A 15 -5.86 5.82 20.07
CA ILE A 15 -4.77 5.88 19.08
C ILE A 15 -5.31 6.15 17.66
N ALA A 16 -6.51 5.64 17.34
CA ALA A 16 -7.16 5.87 16.06
C ALA A 16 -7.54 7.35 15.81
N LEU A 17 -7.66 8.15 16.87
CA LEU A 17 -7.96 9.58 16.76
C LEU A 17 -6.79 10.35 16.10
N PRO A 18 -7.07 11.42 15.33
CA PRO A 18 -6.04 12.21 14.66
C PRO A 18 -4.99 12.79 15.62
N ALA A 19 -5.42 13.24 16.81
CA ALA A 19 -4.58 13.74 17.89
C ALA A 19 -4.18 12.66 18.91
N GLY A 20 -4.37 11.39 18.56
CA GLY A 20 -4.08 10.25 19.44
C GLY A 20 -2.59 10.07 19.69
N PRO A 21 -2.20 9.40 20.80
CA PRO A 21 -0.80 9.17 21.17
C PRO A 21 -0.18 8.04 20.33
N LYS A 22 -0.07 8.25 19.01
CA LYS A 22 0.40 7.22 18.05
C LYS A 22 1.74 6.64 18.46
N ASN A 23 2.69 7.42 18.97
CA ASN A 23 4.02 6.94 19.37
C ASN A 23 4.04 5.79 20.41
N LYS A 24 2.93 5.54 21.12
CA LYS A 24 2.84 4.47 22.13
C LYS A 24 2.25 3.16 21.58
N TRP A 25 1.82 3.12 20.32
CA TRP A 25 1.10 1.98 19.75
C TRP A 25 1.92 0.68 19.81
N LYS A 26 3.22 0.72 19.49
CA LYS A 26 4.10 -0.46 19.54
C LYS A 26 4.19 -1.09 20.93
N GLN A 27 4.18 -0.27 21.99
CA GLN A 27 4.19 -0.75 23.37
C GLN A 27 2.86 -1.42 23.73
N GLU A 28 1.74 -0.85 23.29
CA GLU A 28 0.41 -1.44 23.51
C GLU A 28 0.24 -2.76 22.75
N VAL A 29 0.67 -2.84 21.50
CA VAL A 29 0.70 -4.10 20.72
C VAL A 29 1.56 -5.15 21.42
N SER A 30 2.76 -4.78 21.90
CA SER A 30 3.62 -5.69 22.65
C SER A 30 2.96 -6.22 23.93
N LYS A 31 2.23 -5.37 24.67
CA LYS A 31 1.47 -5.78 25.86
C LYS A 31 0.32 -6.72 25.48
N LEU A 32 -0.43 -6.39 24.43
CA LEU A 32 -1.55 -7.20 23.93
C LEU A 32 -1.08 -8.60 23.53
N ARG A 33 0.02 -8.70 22.77
CA ARG A 33 0.63 -9.99 22.39
C ARG A 33 0.98 -10.84 23.61
N ARG A 34 1.66 -10.27 24.61
CA ARG A 34 1.98 -11.00 25.87
C ARG A 34 0.72 -11.48 26.59
N VAL A 35 -0.33 -10.66 26.58
CA VAL A 35 -1.61 -11.02 27.18
C VAL A 35 -2.26 -12.18 26.44
N LEU A 36 -2.27 -12.18 25.09
CA LEU A 36 -2.75 -13.30 24.31
C LEU A 36 -1.97 -14.58 24.65
N HIS A 37 -0.64 -14.55 24.59
CA HIS A 37 0.21 -15.71 24.91
C HIS A 37 -0.02 -16.29 26.31
N ARG A 38 -0.18 -15.44 27.33
CA ARG A 38 -0.42 -15.91 28.71
C ARG A 38 -1.82 -16.48 28.92
N ASN A 39 -2.78 -16.13 28.08
CA ASN A 39 -4.20 -16.39 28.30
C ASN A 39 -4.83 -17.32 27.25
N GLN A 40 -4.04 -18.22 26.64
CA GLN A 40 -4.52 -19.16 25.61
C GLN A 40 -5.65 -20.08 26.10
N ASN A 41 -5.69 -20.41 27.39
CA ASN A 41 -6.71 -21.30 27.96
C ASN A 41 -8.03 -20.60 28.33
N LEU A 42 -8.14 -19.29 28.11
CA LEU A 42 -9.36 -18.57 28.44
C LEU A 42 -10.51 -18.92 27.49
N ARG A 43 -11.72 -18.92 28.03
CA ARG A 43 -12.96 -18.95 27.27
C ARG A 43 -13.63 -17.59 27.41
N LEU A 44 -13.54 -16.79 26.38
CA LEU A 44 -14.11 -15.44 26.36
C LEU A 44 -15.57 -15.50 25.90
N SER A 45 -16.40 -14.62 26.44
CA SER A 45 -17.75 -14.38 25.92
C SER A 45 -17.70 -13.56 24.62
N GLU A 46 -18.79 -13.53 23.86
CA GLU A 46 -18.81 -12.97 22.50
C GLU A 46 -18.37 -11.50 22.44
N LEU A 47 -18.76 -10.67 23.40
CA LEU A 47 -18.42 -9.25 23.43
C LEU A 47 -16.90 -9.00 23.64
N PRO A 48 -16.23 -9.57 24.65
CA PRO A 48 -14.77 -9.51 24.76
C PRO A 48 -14.03 -10.07 23.55
N GLN A 49 -14.53 -11.15 22.94
CA GLN A 49 -13.94 -11.66 21.69
C GLN A 49 -14.00 -10.61 20.58
N GLN A 50 -15.17 -10.00 20.40
CA GLN A 50 -15.39 -8.94 19.41
C GLN A 50 -14.48 -7.73 19.68
N ARG A 51 -14.38 -7.28 20.93
CA ARG A 51 -13.50 -6.17 21.33
C ARG A 51 -12.03 -6.45 21.04
N LEU A 52 -11.54 -7.67 21.28
CA LEU A 52 -10.18 -8.05 20.91
C LEU A 52 -9.96 -7.99 19.40
N VAL A 53 -10.89 -8.51 18.60
CA VAL A 53 -10.80 -8.45 17.13
C VAL A 53 -10.84 -7.01 16.63
N ASP A 54 -11.71 -6.18 17.18
CA ASP A 54 -11.81 -4.76 16.80
C ASP A 54 -10.55 -3.99 17.20
N THR A 55 -9.96 -4.32 18.35
CA THR A 55 -8.67 -3.77 18.78
C THR A 55 -7.55 -4.12 17.79
N ILE A 56 -7.45 -5.40 17.40
CA ILE A 56 -6.48 -5.85 16.39
C ILE A 56 -6.74 -5.12 15.07
N ARG A 57 -8.01 -5.03 14.64
CA ARG A 57 -8.42 -4.32 13.42
C ARG A 57 -7.92 -2.88 13.40
N ILE A 58 -8.10 -2.14 14.49
CA ILE A 58 -7.64 -0.75 14.60
C ILE A 58 -6.13 -0.67 14.37
N TYR A 59 -5.34 -1.53 15.04
CA TYR A 59 -3.89 -1.52 14.84
C TYR A 59 -3.51 -1.88 13.39
N THR A 60 -4.16 -2.87 12.79
CA THR A 60 -3.90 -3.24 11.39
C THR A 60 -4.32 -2.16 10.41
N SER A 61 -5.39 -1.39 10.67
CA SER A 61 -5.82 -0.30 9.79
C SER A 61 -4.88 0.91 9.84
N HIS A 62 -4.31 1.21 11.01
CA HIS A 62 -3.49 2.41 11.21
C HIS A 62 -1.98 2.16 11.03
N PHE A 63 -1.52 0.91 11.19
CA PHE A 63 -0.11 0.54 11.17
C PHE A 63 0.15 -0.71 10.31
N ALA A 64 -0.59 -0.86 9.21
CA ALA A 64 -0.56 -2.03 8.33
C ALA A 64 0.83 -2.37 7.76
N ALA A 65 1.68 -1.35 7.58
CA ALA A 65 3.02 -1.46 7.02
C ALA A 65 4.07 -1.95 8.04
N GLU A 66 3.67 -2.20 9.29
CA GLU A 66 4.62 -2.51 10.36
C GLU A 66 4.53 -3.99 10.75
N ASP A 67 5.68 -4.67 10.79
CA ASP A 67 5.79 -6.09 11.10
C ASP A 67 5.13 -6.47 12.42
N GLU A 68 5.13 -5.58 13.42
CA GLU A 68 4.50 -5.85 14.71
C GLU A 68 2.98 -6.07 14.60
N THR A 69 2.32 -5.47 13.60
CA THR A 69 0.89 -5.71 13.35
C THR A 69 0.65 -7.08 12.71
N LEU A 70 1.48 -7.48 11.74
CA LEU A 70 1.44 -8.81 11.15
C LEU A 70 1.68 -9.89 12.20
N LEU A 71 2.67 -9.69 13.07
CA LEU A 71 2.95 -10.59 14.19
C LEU A 71 1.80 -10.66 15.20
N LEU A 72 1.12 -9.54 15.47
CA LEU A 72 -0.07 -9.53 16.33
C LEU A 72 -1.20 -10.36 15.73
N VAL A 73 -1.46 -10.25 14.43
CA VAL A 73 -2.50 -11.05 13.76
C VAL A 73 -2.13 -12.53 13.74
N LYS A 74 -0.85 -12.88 13.47
CA LYS A 74 -0.35 -14.26 13.56
C LYS A 74 -0.56 -14.86 14.95
N ASP A 75 -0.20 -14.11 15.99
CA ASP A 75 -0.41 -14.53 17.38
C ASP A 75 -1.89 -14.73 17.69
N ALA A 76 -2.76 -13.84 17.23
CA ALA A 76 -4.21 -13.96 17.42
C ALA A 76 -4.80 -15.18 16.69
N LEU A 77 -4.32 -15.50 15.48
CA LEU A 77 -4.75 -16.69 14.74
C LEU A 77 -4.37 -18.00 15.43
N ALA A 78 -3.19 -18.02 16.06
CA ALA A 78 -2.67 -19.17 16.81
C ALA A 78 -3.45 -19.44 18.10
N MET A 79 -4.24 -18.48 18.60
CA MET A 79 -5.03 -18.65 19.82
C MET A 79 -6.11 -19.74 19.67
N PRO A 80 -6.47 -20.46 20.75
CA PRO A 80 -7.54 -21.46 20.70
C PRO A 80 -8.92 -20.87 20.37
N PHE A 81 -9.83 -21.72 19.88
CA PHE A 81 -11.20 -21.32 19.54
C PHE A 81 -12.04 -20.83 20.75
N GLY A 82 -11.58 -21.11 21.98
CA GLY A 82 -12.17 -20.53 23.19
C GLY A 82 -11.91 -19.03 23.35
N VAL A 83 -10.83 -18.53 22.73
CA VAL A 83 -10.46 -17.10 22.77
C VAL A 83 -10.94 -16.37 21.51
N PHE A 84 -10.87 -17.00 20.34
CA PHE A 84 -11.47 -16.46 19.12
C PHE A 84 -12.34 -17.50 18.43
N GLY A 85 -13.64 -17.22 18.33
CA GLY A 85 -14.56 -18.06 17.60
C GLY A 85 -14.27 -18.12 16.10
N THR A 86 -14.92 -19.06 15.40
CA THR A 86 -14.68 -19.31 13.97
C THR A 86 -14.89 -18.06 13.09
N LYS A 87 -15.92 -17.25 13.40
CA LYS A 87 -16.19 -15.99 12.67
C LYS A 87 -15.03 -15.00 12.81
N HIS A 88 -14.50 -14.87 14.03
CA HIS A 88 -13.36 -14.02 14.35
C HIS A 88 -12.08 -14.51 13.67
N LYS A 89 -11.81 -15.82 13.71
CA LYS A 89 -10.67 -16.41 12.99
C LYS A 89 -10.73 -16.18 11.49
N LYS A 90 -11.89 -16.34 10.85
CA LYS A 90 -12.07 -16.03 9.42
C LYS A 90 -11.76 -14.55 9.12
N THR A 91 -12.09 -13.65 10.05
CA THR A 91 -11.81 -12.22 9.93
C THR A 91 -10.31 -11.95 10.08
N LEU A 92 -9.65 -12.56 11.06
CA LEU A 92 -8.21 -12.47 11.28
C LEU A 92 -7.41 -13.07 10.11
N LEU A 93 -7.89 -14.15 9.49
CA LEU A 93 -7.27 -14.74 8.30
C LEU A 93 -7.27 -13.75 7.13
N LYS A 94 -8.41 -13.11 6.86
CA LYS A 94 -8.50 -12.07 5.83
C LYS A 94 -7.56 -10.90 6.12
N MET A 95 -7.46 -10.46 7.38
CA MET A 95 -6.52 -9.40 7.77
C MET A 95 -5.07 -9.84 7.56
N HIS A 96 -4.73 -11.09 7.90
CA HIS A 96 -3.41 -11.63 7.69
C HIS A 96 -3.03 -11.70 6.20
N GLU A 97 -3.95 -12.15 5.34
CA GLU A 97 -3.77 -12.16 3.88
C GLU A 97 -3.59 -10.74 3.33
N GLN A 98 -4.36 -9.77 3.83
CA GLN A 98 -4.21 -8.36 3.44
C GLN A 98 -2.85 -7.80 3.85
N LEU A 99 -2.40 -8.07 5.09
CA LEU A 99 -1.09 -7.62 5.57
C LEU A 99 0.05 -8.31 4.84
N LEU A 100 -0.09 -9.60 4.51
CA LEU A 100 0.89 -10.31 3.68
C LEU A 100 0.95 -9.72 2.28
N GLY A 101 -0.19 -9.48 1.63
CA GLY A 101 -0.24 -8.82 0.34
C GLY A 101 0.40 -7.44 0.38
N LEU A 102 0.16 -6.65 1.43
CA LEU A 102 0.85 -5.37 1.64
C LEU A 102 2.36 -5.55 1.87
N SER A 103 2.78 -6.57 2.62
CA SER A 103 4.19 -6.88 2.83
C SER A 103 4.88 -7.42 1.58
N GLU A 104 4.17 -8.12 0.69
CA GLU A 104 4.69 -8.55 -0.60
C GLU A 104 4.82 -7.36 -1.55
N HIS A 105 3.95 -6.34 -1.45
CA HIS A 105 4.13 -5.06 -2.14
C HIS A 105 5.17 -4.14 -1.46
N GLN A 106 5.68 -4.49 -0.27
CA GLN A 106 6.77 -3.78 0.41
C GLN A 106 8.11 -4.54 0.39
N ALA A 107 8.07 -5.85 0.12
CA ALA A 107 9.24 -6.71 -0.06
C ALA A 107 9.62 -6.86 -1.54
N ASP A 108 8.76 -6.44 -2.46
CA ASP A 108 9.19 -6.00 -3.77
C ASP A 108 9.74 -4.58 -3.62
N ASP A 109 11.05 -4.49 -3.41
CA ASP A 109 11.83 -3.30 -3.79
C ASP A 109 11.85 -3.20 -5.33
N GLY A 110 10.67 -3.23 -5.94
CA GLY A 110 10.44 -2.62 -7.23
C GLY A 110 10.53 -1.12 -6.99
N PRO A 111 11.34 -0.38 -7.77
CA PRO A 111 11.55 1.04 -7.53
C PRO A 111 10.18 1.70 -7.46
N VAL A 112 9.92 2.41 -6.35
CA VAL A 112 8.79 3.36 -6.20
C VAL A 112 8.60 4.00 -7.56
N PRO A 113 7.41 3.97 -8.17
CA PRO A 113 7.27 4.34 -9.57
C PRO A 113 7.62 5.81 -9.76
N VAL A 114 8.90 6.04 -10.06
CA VAL A 114 9.47 7.36 -10.26
C VAL A 114 8.96 7.78 -11.62
N ALA A 115 8.21 8.87 -11.64
CA ALA A 115 7.85 9.48 -12.89
C ALA A 115 9.11 10.04 -13.53
N ILE A 116 9.56 9.41 -14.60
CA ILE A 116 10.76 9.82 -15.34
C ILE A 116 10.30 10.52 -16.62
N TRP A 117 10.92 11.66 -16.90
CA TRP A 117 10.74 12.38 -18.15
C TRP A 117 11.74 11.86 -19.18
N TYR A 118 11.24 11.53 -20.36
CA TYR A 118 12.05 11.11 -21.50
C TYR A 118 11.82 12.05 -22.67
N SER A 119 12.87 12.29 -23.44
CA SER A 119 12.77 12.97 -24.73
C SER A 119 12.27 11.97 -25.78
N CYS A 120 11.16 12.28 -26.44
CA CYS A 120 10.57 11.41 -27.45
C CYS A 120 11.24 11.65 -28.81
N VAL A 121 11.97 10.64 -29.30
CA VAL A 121 12.76 10.71 -30.54
C VAL A 121 11.90 10.39 -31.76
N SER A 122 11.05 9.36 -31.66
CA SER A 122 10.19 8.94 -32.77
C SER A 122 9.00 8.13 -32.23
N MET A 123 7.97 7.99 -33.06
CA MET A 123 6.84 7.09 -32.80
C MET A 123 6.57 6.26 -34.06
N ASP A 124 6.38 4.96 -33.90
CA ASP A 124 6.06 4.07 -35.01
C ASP A 124 4.56 4.10 -35.39
N GLY A 125 4.20 3.35 -36.44
CA GLY A 125 2.82 3.25 -36.92
C GLY A 125 1.85 2.57 -35.94
N ASP A 126 2.38 1.81 -34.99
CA ASP A 126 1.63 1.07 -33.97
C ASP A 126 1.55 1.77 -32.62
N GLY A 127 2.21 2.92 -32.49
CA GLY A 127 2.18 3.78 -31.32
C GLY A 127 3.27 3.49 -30.30
N TYR A 128 4.28 2.69 -30.64
CA TYR A 128 5.48 2.54 -29.80
C TYR A 128 6.35 3.78 -29.93
N LEU A 129 6.85 4.25 -28.80
CA LEU A 129 7.71 5.42 -28.70
C LEU A 129 9.17 4.99 -28.57
N SER A 130 10.06 5.63 -29.31
CA SER A 130 11.50 5.60 -29.03
C SER A 130 11.84 6.75 -28.09
N LEU A 131 12.05 6.45 -26.83
CA LEU A 131 12.28 7.40 -25.76
C LEU A 131 13.74 7.44 -25.35
N LEU A 132 14.32 8.62 -25.25
CA LEU A 132 15.68 8.84 -24.76
C LEU A 132 15.65 9.37 -23.33
N ASN A 133 16.38 8.72 -22.43
CA ASN A 133 16.65 9.26 -21.11
C ASN A 133 17.82 10.25 -21.19
N ASP A 134 17.57 11.53 -20.94
CA ASP A 134 18.62 12.56 -21.04
C ASP A 134 19.66 12.48 -19.90
N GLU A 135 19.34 11.82 -18.79
CA GLU A 135 20.24 11.65 -17.65
C GLU A 135 21.19 10.46 -17.83
N THR A 136 20.67 9.33 -18.34
CA THR A 136 21.45 8.10 -18.47
C THR A 136 21.95 7.85 -19.90
N GLY A 137 21.33 8.48 -20.90
CA GLY A 137 21.58 8.24 -22.33
C GLY A 137 20.93 6.95 -22.87
N ASP A 138 20.11 6.27 -22.06
CA ASP A 138 19.47 5.02 -22.46
C ASP A 138 18.25 5.24 -23.37
N MET A 139 18.06 4.31 -24.30
CA MET A 139 16.90 4.27 -25.19
C MET A 139 15.86 3.25 -24.69
N LEU A 140 14.60 3.67 -24.64
CA LEU A 140 13.45 2.88 -24.20
C LEU A 140 12.39 2.82 -25.31
N GLU A 141 12.16 1.62 -25.86
CA GLU A 141 11.23 1.40 -26.99
C GLU A 141 10.04 0.50 -26.62
N THR A 142 9.85 0.20 -25.34
CA THR A 142 8.81 -0.71 -24.85
C THR A 142 7.47 -0.02 -24.55
N ILE A 143 7.43 1.30 -24.64
CA ILE A 143 6.27 2.11 -24.24
C ILE A 143 5.36 2.32 -25.44
N GLN A 144 4.10 1.91 -25.32
CA GLN A 144 3.08 2.09 -26.34
C GLN A 144 2.04 3.11 -25.89
N VAL A 145 1.75 4.10 -26.74
CA VAL A 145 0.65 5.03 -26.55
C VAL A 145 -0.58 4.51 -27.26
N VAL A 146 -1.71 4.50 -26.54
CA VAL A 146 -2.97 4.03 -27.07
C VAL A 146 -3.43 4.93 -28.24
N LYS A 147 -3.72 4.31 -29.39
CA LYS A 147 -4.21 5.04 -30.57
C LYS A 147 -5.50 5.82 -30.22
N LYS A 148 -5.65 7.01 -30.82
CA LYS A 148 -6.80 7.92 -30.69
C LYS A 148 -6.91 8.72 -29.37
N THR A 149 -6.00 8.55 -28.42
CA THR A 149 -5.92 9.41 -27.23
C THR A 149 -5.36 10.80 -27.58
N PRO A 150 -5.59 11.84 -26.75
CA PRO A 150 -5.03 13.16 -27.00
C PRO A 150 -3.49 13.13 -27.00
N GLU A 151 -2.87 12.35 -26.11
CA GLU A 151 -1.41 12.18 -26.02
C GLU A 151 -0.86 11.62 -27.33
N TRP A 152 -1.50 10.59 -27.91
CA TRP A 152 -1.09 10.02 -29.20
C TRP A 152 -1.12 11.06 -30.33
N ARG A 153 -2.12 11.94 -30.36
CA ARG A 153 -2.22 12.98 -31.39
C ARG A 153 -1.17 14.07 -31.21
N THR A 154 -0.93 14.48 -29.97
CA THR A 154 0.09 15.48 -29.63
C THR A 154 1.48 14.97 -29.98
N ILE A 155 1.80 13.73 -29.57
CA ILE A 155 3.07 13.08 -29.88
C ILE A 155 3.25 12.96 -31.39
N LYS A 156 2.27 12.38 -32.10
CA LYS A 156 2.34 12.23 -33.55
C LYS A 156 2.57 13.54 -34.30
N LYS A 157 2.04 14.64 -33.78
CA LYS A 157 2.12 15.95 -34.44
C LYS A 157 3.48 16.62 -34.26
N HIS A 158 4.07 16.52 -33.07
CA HIS A 158 5.27 17.29 -32.71
C HIS A 158 6.55 16.44 -32.62
N VAL A 159 6.47 15.10 -32.77
CA VAL A 159 7.64 14.22 -32.62
C VAL A 159 8.67 14.45 -33.72
N ASP A 160 8.22 14.74 -34.95
CA ASP A 160 9.11 15.08 -36.07
C ASP A 160 9.85 16.42 -35.87
N GLU A 161 9.35 17.28 -34.97
CA GLU A 161 9.96 18.57 -34.62
C GLU A 161 11.01 18.42 -33.51
N GLY A 162 11.13 17.24 -32.88
CA GLY A 162 12.13 16.93 -31.85
C GLY A 162 11.91 17.67 -30.52
N MET A 163 10.73 18.23 -30.30
CA MET A 163 10.39 19.10 -29.17
C MET A 163 9.37 18.45 -28.23
N ILE A 164 9.46 17.13 -27.98
CA ILE A 164 8.50 16.44 -27.11
C ILE A 164 9.20 15.74 -25.96
N ARG A 165 8.69 15.96 -24.75
CA ARG A 165 8.99 15.16 -23.58
C ARG A 165 7.76 14.41 -23.09
N VAL A 166 7.95 13.16 -22.71
CA VAL A 166 6.89 12.32 -22.17
C VAL A 166 7.23 11.89 -20.76
N LYS A 167 6.24 11.94 -19.88
CA LYS A 167 6.35 11.45 -18.51
C LYS A 167 5.86 10.02 -18.47
N VAL A 168 6.73 9.10 -18.07
CA VAL A 168 6.42 7.67 -17.97
C VAL A 168 6.40 7.26 -16.51
N VAL A 169 5.33 6.56 -16.12
CA VAL A 169 5.13 5.95 -14.79
C VAL A 169 4.71 4.50 -15.01
N GLU A 170 5.47 3.55 -14.46
CA GLU A 170 5.18 2.10 -14.56
C GLU A 170 4.92 1.62 -15.99
N GLY A 171 5.67 2.14 -16.96
CA GLY A 171 5.53 1.77 -18.36
C GLY A 171 4.35 2.41 -19.10
N ASN A 172 3.67 3.39 -18.49
CA ASN A 172 2.57 4.14 -19.10
C ASN A 172 2.92 5.61 -19.25
N VAL A 173 2.52 6.20 -20.38
CA VAL A 173 2.59 7.66 -20.59
C VAL A 173 1.48 8.33 -19.79
N VAL A 174 1.87 9.17 -18.83
CA VAL A 174 0.92 9.90 -17.96
C VAL A 174 0.84 11.39 -18.29
N ASP A 175 1.85 11.92 -18.98
CA ASP A 175 1.90 13.34 -19.36
C ASP A 175 2.78 13.55 -20.60
N VAL A 176 2.51 14.61 -21.35
CA VAL A 176 3.24 14.98 -22.56
C VAL A 176 3.44 16.49 -22.59
N GLU A 177 4.69 16.93 -22.57
CA GLU A 177 5.09 18.32 -22.73
C GLU A 177 5.71 18.54 -24.12
N VAL A 178 5.37 19.65 -24.75
CA VAL A 178 5.99 20.09 -26.01
C VAL A 178 6.90 21.27 -25.66
N ASP A 179 8.21 21.05 -25.75
CA ASP A 179 9.25 22.06 -25.49
C ASP A 179 9.31 23.05 -26.66
N GLY A 180 8.32 23.94 -26.74
CA GLY A 180 8.21 24.85 -27.88
C GLY A 180 7.03 25.80 -27.92
N ASN A 181 6.34 26.07 -26.81
CA ASN A 181 5.32 27.14 -26.80
C ASN A 181 5.38 28.01 -25.55
N ASP A 182 6.47 28.79 -25.47
CA ASP A 182 6.33 30.17 -25.00
C ASP A 182 5.72 30.99 -26.17
N GLU A 183 4.86 31.96 -25.82
CA GLU A 183 4.18 32.95 -26.67
C GLU A 183 2.88 32.53 -27.41
N LEU A 184 1.73 32.67 -26.72
CA LEU A 184 0.84 33.88 -26.78
C LEU A 184 -0.53 33.62 -26.13
#